data_AF-A0A7V5K6E8-F1
#
_entry.id   AF-A0A7V5K6E8-F1
#
_cell.length_a   1.000
_cell.length_b   1.000
_cell.length_c   1.000
_cell.angle_alpha   90.00
_cell.angle_beta   90.00
_cell.angle_gamma   90.00
#
_symmetry.space_group_name_H-M   'P 1'
#
loop_
_entity.id
_entity.type
_entity.pdbx_description
1 polymer ?
#
loop_
_entity_poly.entity_id
_entity_poly.type
_entity_poly.pdbx_seq_one_letter_code
_entity_poly.pdbx_strand_id
1 'polypeptide(L)'
;MGKRISVIMVMALFMAIGHDPAPLLAQGSGGVRLGEVVVTATRTEVPLEELGVSATVITSEEISQRQVTDVLELLRDVAGLTVVQSGSRGALTETYSR
;
A
#
# COMPACT_ATOMS: atom_id res chain seq x y z
N MET A 1 11.20 49.18 -39.44
CA MET A 1 9.94 49.35 -38.68
C MET A 1 8.80 48.80 -39.54
N GLY A 2 7.99 47.83 -39.08
CA GLY A 2 6.64 47.66 -39.66
C GLY A 2 6.18 46.33 -40.29
N LYS A 3 6.76 45.14 -40.03
CA LYS A 3 6.16 43.84 -40.48
C LYS A 3 5.52 43.00 -39.35
N ARG A 4 5.39 43.56 -38.15
CA ARG A 4 4.83 42.87 -36.97
C ARG A 4 3.29 42.88 -36.90
N ILE A 5 2.63 43.73 -37.68
CA ILE A 5 1.18 43.96 -37.59
C ILE A 5 0.38 42.96 -38.45
N SER A 6 0.94 42.45 -39.55
CA SER A 6 0.22 41.52 -40.42
C SER A 6 0.19 40.07 -39.91
N VAL A 7 1.15 39.65 -39.08
CA VAL A 7 1.20 38.28 -38.50
C VAL A 7 0.18 38.10 -37.38
N ILE A 8 -0.10 39.16 -36.61
CA ILE A 8 -1.07 39.12 -35.50
C ILE A 8 -2.51 38.94 -36.03
N MET A 9 -2.82 39.48 -37.21
CA MET A 9 -4.16 39.40 -37.79
C MET A 9 -4.51 38.03 -38.37
N VAL A 10 -3.51 37.26 -38.84
CA VAL A 10 -3.73 35.87 -39.31
C VAL A 10 -3.93 34.91 -38.14
N MET A 11 -3.33 35.18 -36.98
CA MET A 11 -3.45 34.34 -35.78
C MET A 11 -4.80 34.52 -35.06
N ALA A 12 -5.45 35.69 -35.19
CA ALA A 12 -6.75 35.97 -34.59
C ALA A 12 -7.93 35.32 -35.35
N LEU A 13 -7.76 35.00 -36.63
CA LEU A 13 -8.83 34.40 -37.44
C LEU A 13 -8.91 32.86 -37.31
N PHE A 14 -7.91 32.23 -36.69
CA PHE A 14 -7.93 30.79 -36.37
C PHE A 14 -8.57 30.45 -35.02
N MET A 15 -9.05 31.46 -34.27
CA MET A 15 -9.53 31.29 -32.89
C MET A 15 -11.05 30.99 -32.79
N ALA A 16 -11.73 30.68 -33.89
CA ALA A 16 -13.19 30.55 -33.92
C ALA A 16 -13.75 29.24 -34.50
N ILE A 17 -12.94 28.23 -34.85
CA ILE A 17 -13.45 26.94 -35.36
C ILE A 17 -12.70 25.77 -34.70
N GLY A 18 -13.35 25.15 -33.72
CA GLY A 18 -13.04 23.79 -33.24
C GLY A 18 -11.81 23.64 -32.34
N HIS A 19 -11.92 24.00 -31.07
CA HIS A 19 -11.05 23.42 -30.04
C HIS A 19 -11.71 22.13 -29.56
N ASP A 20 -11.35 20.99 -30.17
CA ASP A 20 -11.54 19.69 -29.54
C ASP A 20 -10.87 19.76 -28.16
N PRO A 21 -11.57 19.52 -27.05
CA PRO A 21 -10.90 19.37 -25.77
C PRO A 21 -10.00 18.13 -25.93
N ALA A 22 -8.70 18.36 -26.08
CA ALA A 22 -7.72 17.28 -26.05
C ALA A 22 -8.08 16.41 -24.85
N PRO A 23 -8.25 15.09 -25.01
CA PRO A 23 -8.46 14.23 -23.87
C PRO A 23 -7.28 14.47 -22.96
N LEU A 24 -7.55 14.97 -21.75
CA LEU A 24 -6.60 14.87 -20.66
C LEU A 24 -6.29 13.38 -20.59
N LEU A 25 -5.15 12.98 -21.15
CA LEU A 25 -4.60 11.67 -20.90
C LEU A 25 -4.35 11.68 -19.41
N ALA A 26 -5.32 11.16 -18.66
CA ALA A 26 -5.18 10.84 -17.26
C ALA A 26 -3.85 10.11 -17.19
N GLN A 27 -2.84 10.76 -16.60
CA GLN A 27 -1.58 10.11 -16.38
C GLN A 27 -1.92 8.95 -15.48
N GLY A 28 -2.03 7.76 -16.09
CA GLY A 28 -2.24 6.53 -15.36
C GLY A 28 -1.15 6.56 -14.30
N SER A 29 -1.56 6.64 -13.04
CA SER A 29 -0.64 6.55 -11.93
C SER A 29 -0.02 5.18 -12.06
N GLY A 30 1.13 5.12 -12.75
CA GLY A 30 2.01 3.98 -12.84
C GLY A 30 2.67 3.82 -11.48
N GLY A 31 1.84 3.63 -10.45
CA GLY A 31 2.30 3.27 -9.13
C GLY A 31 3.00 1.94 -9.27
N VAL A 32 4.26 1.90 -8.84
CA VAL A 32 4.95 0.64 -8.65
C VAL A 32 4.10 -0.17 -7.68
N ARG A 33 3.59 -1.32 -8.14
CA ARG A 33 2.90 -2.27 -7.26
C ARG A 33 3.98 -2.94 -6.41
N LEU A 34 4.13 -2.42 -5.20
CA LEU A 34 4.93 -3.08 -4.17
C LEU A 34 4.22 -4.38 -3.79
N GLY A 35 4.99 -5.45 -3.61
CA GLY A 35 4.51 -6.65 -2.95
C GLY A 35 4.20 -6.39 -1.48
N GLU A 36 3.91 -7.44 -0.72
CA GLU A 36 3.77 -7.30 0.72
C GLU A 36 5.12 -6.88 1.33
N VAL A 37 5.16 -5.73 2.01
CA VAL A 37 6.36 -5.17 2.61
C VAL A 37 6.28 -5.32 4.13
N VAL A 38 7.38 -5.78 4.74
CA VAL A 38 7.50 -5.87 6.19
C VAL A 38 8.67 -5.03 6.70
N VAL A 39 8.58 -4.59 7.95
CA VAL A 39 9.63 -3.82 8.64
C VAL A 39 10.09 -4.47 9.95
N THR A 40 9.35 -5.46 10.45
CA THR A 40 9.56 -6.06 11.78
C THR A 40 10.89 -6.80 11.90
N ALA A 41 11.31 -7.50 10.86
CA ALA A 41 12.52 -8.34 10.90
C ALA A 41 13.83 -7.53 10.75
N THR A 42 13.83 -6.52 9.87
CA THR A 42 15.05 -5.83 9.43
C THR A 42 15.13 -4.37 9.91
N ARG A 43 14.04 -3.83 10.47
CA ARG A 43 13.86 -2.41 10.78
C ARG A 43 13.92 -1.47 9.57
N THR A 44 13.93 -2.04 8.37
CA THR A 44 13.85 -1.33 7.08
C THR A 44 12.76 -1.99 6.24
N GLU A 45 12.21 -1.26 5.29
CA GLU A 45 11.23 -1.83 4.35
C GLU A 45 11.89 -2.91 3.50
N VAL A 46 11.39 -4.13 3.59
CA VAL A 46 11.85 -5.28 2.79
C VAL A 46 10.63 -6.07 2.30
N PRO A 47 10.57 -6.46 1.01
CA PRO A 47 9.53 -7.35 0.51
C PRO A 47 9.52 -8.68 1.27
N LEU A 48 8.34 -9.20 1.60
CA LEU A 48 8.18 -10.47 2.33
C LEU A 48 8.87 -11.63 1.60
N GLU A 49 8.83 -11.64 0.27
CA GLU A 49 9.46 -12.66 -0.58
C GLU A 49 10.99 -12.66 -0.54
N GLU A 50 11.60 -11.54 -0.11
CA GLU A 50 13.06 -11.38 0.01
C GLU A 50 13.56 -11.64 1.45
N LEU A 51 12.67 -11.96 2.40
CA LEU A 51 13.06 -12.27 3.76
C LEU A 51 13.77 -13.63 3.86
N GLY A 52 14.99 -13.63 4.40
CA GLY A 52 15.74 -14.85 4.73
C GLY A 52 15.31 -15.55 6.01
N VAL A 53 14.14 -15.22 6.57
CA VAL A 53 13.62 -15.77 7.84
C VAL A 53 12.15 -16.16 7.69
N SER A 54 11.68 -17.06 8.55
CA SER A 54 10.25 -17.38 8.62
C SER A 54 9.50 -16.21 9.27
N ALA A 55 8.60 -15.60 8.51
CA ALA A 55 7.70 -14.55 8.99
C ALA A 55 6.25 -14.90 8.66
N THR A 56 5.34 -14.60 9.58
CA THR A 56 3.90 -14.72 9.38
C THR A 56 3.29 -13.34 9.56
N VAL A 57 2.58 -12.87 8.54
CA VAL A 57 1.83 -11.61 8.57
C VAL A 57 0.36 -11.97 8.74
N ILE A 58 -0.29 -11.32 9.70
CA ILE A 58 -1.73 -11.43 9.92
C ILE A 58 -2.33 -10.08 9.56
N THR A 59 -3.14 -10.06 8.51
CA THR A 59 -3.69 -8.85 7.92
C THR A 59 -4.90 -8.33 8.70
N SER A 60 -5.22 -7.05 8.53
CA SER A 60 -6.43 -6.45 9.13
C SER A 60 -7.72 -7.12 8.66
N GLU A 61 -7.78 -7.54 7.39
CA GLU A 61 -8.90 -8.26 6.80
C GLU A 61 -9.10 -9.61 7.52
N GLU A 62 -8.03 -10.39 7.72
CA GLU A 62 -8.10 -11.67 8.42
C GLU A 62 -8.55 -11.50 9.88
N ILE A 63 -8.07 -10.46 10.58
CA ILE A 63 -8.49 -10.15 11.95
C ILE A 63 -9.98 -9.82 11.97
N SER A 64 -10.46 -9.01 11.02
CA SER A 64 -11.86 -8.62 10.92
C SER A 64 -12.77 -9.82 10.66
N GLN A 65 -12.37 -10.72 9.75
CA GLN A 65 -13.11 -11.94 9.42
C GLN A 65 -13.19 -12.91 10.61
N ARG A 66 -12.13 -12.99 11.41
CA ARG A 66 -12.07 -13.87 12.59
C ARG A 66 -12.85 -13.32 13.80
N GLN A 67 -13.17 -12.02 13.81
CA GLN A 67 -13.89 -11.34 14.91
C GLN A 67 -13.24 -11.54 16.29
N VAL A 68 -11.93 -11.74 16.31
CA VAL A 68 -11.17 -11.90 17.55
C VAL A 68 -10.89 -10.56 18.20
N THR A 69 -10.83 -10.58 19.53
CA THR A 69 -10.63 -9.37 20.34
C THR A 69 -9.26 -9.31 21.01
N ASP A 70 -8.52 -10.44 20.99
CA ASP A 70 -7.24 -10.60 21.65
C ASP A 70 -6.18 -11.15 20.69
N VAL A 71 -4.98 -10.58 20.73
CA VAL A 71 -3.83 -11.03 19.90
C VAL A 71 -3.43 -12.47 20.23
N LEU A 72 -3.63 -12.91 21.48
CA LEU A 72 -3.30 -14.28 21.88
C LEU A 72 -4.09 -15.33 21.09
N GLU A 73 -5.32 -15.03 20.70
CA GLU A 73 -6.14 -15.96 19.91
C GLU A 73 -5.59 -16.08 18.49
N LEU A 74 -5.14 -14.97 17.89
CA LEU A 74 -4.49 -14.97 16.59
C LEU A 74 -3.21 -15.83 16.58
N LEU A 75 -2.40 -15.69 17.62
CA LEU A 75 -1.10 -16.36 17.71
C LEU A 75 -1.21 -17.88 17.91
N ARG A 76 -2.35 -18.40 18.37
CA ARG A 76 -2.57 -19.85 18.53
C ARG A 76 -2.60 -20.61 17.21
N ASP A 77 -2.91 -19.94 16.11
CA ASP A 77 -2.98 -20.54 14.78
C ASP A 77 -1.65 -20.47 14.01
N VAL A 78 -0.65 -19.80 14.58
CA VAL A 78 0.66 -19.65 13.94
C VAL A 78 1.48 -20.92 14.13
N ALA A 79 1.85 -21.55 13.02
CA ALA A 79 2.65 -22.78 13.03
C ALA A 79 4.02 -22.54 13.69
N GLY A 80 4.43 -23.48 14.54
CA GLY A 80 5.72 -23.39 15.25
C GLY A 80 5.72 -22.47 16.48
N LEU A 81 4.56 -21.90 16.84
CA LEU A 81 4.38 -21.07 18.03
C LEU A 81 3.46 -21.77 19.04
N THR A 82 3.87 -21.79 20.31
CA THR A 82 3.03 -22.24 21.43
C THR A 82 2.76 -21.05 22.35
N VAL A 83 1.48 -20.85 22.69
CA VAL A 83 1.03 -19.73 23.54
C VAL A 83 0.51 -20.28 24.88
N VAL A 84 1.03 -19.77 25.98
CA VAL A 84 0.61 -20.10 27.35
C VAL A 84 0.12 -18.84 28.06
N GLN A 85 -1.08 -18.88 28.64
CA GLN A 85 -1.64 -17.77 29.42
C GLN A 85 -1.84 -18.21 30.87
N SER A 86 -1.27 -17.46 31.80
CA SER A 86 -1.35 -17.75 33.24
C SER A 86 -2.40 -16.89 33.93
N GLY A 87 -3.65 -17.36 33.93
CA GLY A 87 -4.77 -16.71 34.63
C GLY A 87 -5.95 -16.37 33.71
N SER A 88 -6.69 -15.32 34.05
CA SER A 88 -7.83 -14.85 33.25
C SER A 88 -7.38 -13.98 32.07
N ARG A 89 -8.34 -13.54 31.24
CA ARG A 89 -8.10 -12.61 30.14
C ARG A 89 -7.28 -11.39 30.60
N GLY A 90 -6.25 -11.03 29.83
CA GLY A 90 -5.31 -9.95 30.15
C GLY A 90 -4.18 -10.34 31.11
N ALA A 91 -4.17 -11.55 31.66
CA ALA A 91 -3.07 -12.03 32.48
C ALA A 91 -1.81 -12.33 31.63
N LEU A 92 -0.69 -12.58 32.32
CA LEU A 92 0.61 -12.84 31.71
C LEU A 92 0.50 -13.93 30.62
N THR A 93 0.98 -13.60 29.43
CA THR A 93 0.99 -14.49 28.26
C THR A 93 2.42 -14.67 27.80
N GLU A 94 2.84 -15.92 27.67
CA GLU A 94 4.16 -16.34 27.25
C GLU A 94 4.07 -17.06 25.90
N THR A 95 5.08 -16.86 25.06
CA THR A 95 5.16 -17.47 23.74
C THR A 95 6.46 -18.24 23.59
N TYR A 96 6.36 -19.46 23.06
CA TYR A 96 7.49 -20.35 22.83
C TYR A 96 7.56 -20.68 21.33
N SER A 97 8.65 -20.31 20.68
CA SER A 97 8.95 -20.69 19.28
C SER A 97 9.89 -21.89 19.26
N ARG A 98 9.75 -22.76 18.26
CA ARG A 98 10.66 -23.89 18.04
C ARG A 98 11.94 -23.50 17.32
#